data_AF-A0A3C0DKT7-F1
#
_entry.id   AF-A0A3C0DKT7-F1
#
_cell.length_a   1.000
_cell.length_b   1.000
_cell.length_c   1.000
_cell.angle_alpha   90.00
_cell.angle_beta   90.00
_cell.angle_gamma   90.00
#
_symmetry.space_group_name_H-M   'P 1'
#
loop_
_entity.id
_entity.type
_entity.pdbx_description
1 polymer ?
#
loop_
_entity_poly.entity_id
_entity_poly.type
_entity_poly.pdbx_seq_one_letter_code
_entity_poly.pdbx_strand_id
1 'polypeptide(L)'
;DNIATLLPALAKFIRTLHERGIYFRSLHLGNIIQLTQERFGLIDILDLQFKGRKINRWLVQRNLRHLQSYLNRRKLTEFPLRKLIELYRRTP
;
A
#
# COMPACT_ATOMS: atom_id res chain seq x y z
N ASP A 1 -19.12 -6.61 -6.11
CA ASP A 1 -17.85 -6.66 -5.36
C ASP A 1 -16.71 -6.06 -6.16
N ASN A 2 -16.53 -4.75 -6.09
CA ASN A 2 -15.68 -4.06 -7.06
C ASN A 2 -14.43 -3.49 -6.38
N ILE A 3 -13.40 -4.31 -6.19
CA ILE A 3 -12.11 -3.86 -5.64
C ILE A 3 -11.58 -2.60 -6.37
N ALA A 4 -11.98 -2.39 -7.63
CA ALA A 4 -11.68 -1.20 -8.40
C ALA A 4 -12.18 0.10 -7.75
N THR A 5 -13.34 0.10 -7.08
CA THR A 5 -13.87 1.30 -6.40
C THR A 5 -13.03 1.66 -5.17
N LEU A 6 -12.36 0.68 -4.58
CA LEU A 6 -11.50 0.86 -3.40
C LEU A 6 -10.07 1.29 -3.76
N LEU A 7 -9.62 1.12 -5.00
CA LEU A 7 -8.25 1.42 -5.40
C LEU A 7 -7.83 2.88 -5.20
N PRO A 8 -8.66 3.90 -5.51
CA PRO A 8 -8.26 5.29 -5.30
C PRO A 8 -7.94 5.57 -3.83
N ALA A 9 -8.81 5.09 -2.95
CA ALA A 9 -8.66 5.25 -1.51
C ALA A 9 -7.48 4.44 -0.95
N LEU A 10 -7.28 3.21 -1.42
CA LEU A 10 -6.14 2.38 -1.03
C LEU A 10 -4.81 3.00 -1.49
N ALA A 11 -4.76 3.51 -2.73
CA ALA A 11 -3.60 4.21 -3.26
C ALA A 11 -3.25 5.45 -2.42
N LYS A 12 -4.27 6.26 -2.10
CA LYS A 12 -4.12 7.44 -1.24
C LYS A 12 -3.62 7.07 0.15
N PHE A 13 -4.17 6.00 0.75
CA PHE A 13 -3.73 5.50 2.04
C PHE A 13 -2.23 5.10 2.03
N ILE A 14 -1.81 4.26 1.09
CA ILE A 14 -0.40 3.85 0.95
C ILE A 14 0.50 5.06 0.73
N ARG A 15 0.05 6.04 -0.06
CA ARG A 15 0.78 7.29 -0.29
C ARG A 15 0.96 8.10 0.99
N THR A 16 -0.11 8.29 1.75
CA THR A 16 -0.07 9.01 3.02
C THR A 16 0.89 8.36 4.03
N LEU A 17 0.96 7.03 4.08
CA LEU A 17 1.95 6.33 4.91
C LEU A 17 3.38 6.73 4.52
N HIS A 18 3.70 6.64 3.23
CA HIS A 18 5.03 6.98 2.70
C HIS A 18 5.40 8.44 2.94
N GLU A 19 4.44 9.37 2.80
CA GLU A 19 4.63 10.80 3.05
C GLU A 19 4.87 11.12 4.52
N ARG A 20 4.19 10.41 5.43
CA ARG A 20 4.41 10.49 6.88
C ARG A 20 5.66 9.77 7.35
N GLY A 21 6.47 9.23 6.43
CA GLY A 21 7.69 8.52 6.78
C GLY A 21 7.45 7.11 7.32
N ILE A 22 6.25 6.56 7.16
CA ILE A 22 5.92 5.20 7.60
C ILE A 22 6.35 4.25 6.49
N TYR A 23 7.43 3.52 6.74
CA TYR A 23 7.91 2.43 5.90
C TYR A 23 7.40 1.10 6.45
N PHE A 24 6.57 0.40 5.70
CA PHE A 24 5.97 -0.84 6.16
C PHE A 24 6.69 -2.07 5.60
N ARG A 25 7.67 -2.63 6.30
CA ARG A 25 8.60 -3.63 5.72
C ARG A 25 7.90 -4.87 5.14
N SER A 26 6.79 -5.28 5.75
CA SER A 26 5.98 -6.44 5.35
C SER A 26 4.76 -6.07 4.51
N LEU A 27 4.71 -4.90 3.85
CA LEU A 27 3.53 -4.45 3.09
C LEU A 27 2.93 -5.56 2.20
N HIS A 28 1.75 -6.03 2.62
CA HIS A 28 0.89 -6.92 1.88
C HIS A 28 -0.59 -6.67 2.22
N LEU A 29 -1.49 -7.07 1.33
CA LEU A 29 -2.93 -6.81 1.50
C LEU A 29 -3.51 -7.42 2.78
N GLY A 30 -2.98 -8.56 3.25
CA GLY A 30 -3.43 -9.17 4.50
C GLY A 30 -3.19 -8.33 5.76
N ASN A 31 -2.34 -7.30 5.68
CA ASN A 31 -2.06 -6.40 6.80
C ASN A 31 -2.79 -5.05 6.68
N ILE A 32 -3.65 -4.91 5.67
CA ILE A 32 -4.47 -3.72 5.45
C ILE A 32 -5.92 -4.13 5.66
N ILE A 33 -6.58 -3.47 6.62
CA ILE A 33 -8.01 -3.66 6.86
C ILE A 33 -8.79 -2.51 6.23
N GLN A 34 -9.90 -2.83 5.59
CA GLN A 34 -10.89 -1.83 5.21
C GLN A 34 -11.71 -1.47 6.46
N LEU A 35 -11.79 -0.19 6.77
CA LEU A 35 -12.64 0.34 7.83
C LEU A 35 -14.00 0.72 7.23
N THR A 36 -14.70 1.69 7.81
CA THR A 36 -15.89 2.29 7.19
C THR A 36 -15.52 3.04 5.91
N GLN A 37 -16.43 3.05 4.93
CA GLN A 37 -16.41 3.84 3.68
C GLN A 37 -15.02 4.36 3.25
N GLU A 38 -14.31 3.57 2.44
CA GLU A 38 -13.06 3.96 1.77
C GLU A 38 -11.89 4.35 2.70
N ARG A 39 -11.96 4.03 4.00
CA ARG A 39 -10.83 4.17 4.90
C ARG A 39 -10.10 2.84 5.07
N PHE A 40 -8.80 2.95 5.32
CA PHE A 40 -7.93 1.80 5.55
C PHE A 40 -7.12 1.97 6.83
N GLY A 41 -6.84 0.84 7.48
CA GLY A 41 -5.97 0.73 8.64
C GLY A 41 -4.86 -0.30 8.41
N LEU A 42 -3.78 -0.19 9.19
CA LEU A 42 -2.74 -1.21 9.29
C LEU A 42 -3.00 -2.03 10.56
N ILE A 43 -2.81 -3.34 10.49
CA ILE A 43 -2.93 -4.23 11.67
C ILE A 43 -1.60 -4.77 12.18
N ASP A 44 -0.56 -4.77 11.34
CA ASP A 44 0.76 -5.28 11.69
C ASP A 44 1.73 -4.12 11.95
N ILE A 45 1.84 -3.75 13.22
CA ILE A 45 2.65 -2.62 13.68
C ILE A 45 4.12 -3.00 13.91
N LEU A 46 4.42 -4.28 14.09
CA LEU A 46 5.76 -4.76 14.46
C LEU A 46 6.77 -4.58 13.32
N ASP A 47 6.27 -4.52 12.07
CA ASP A 47 7.08 -4.32 10.88
C ASP A 47 7.15 -2.87 10.38
N LEU A 48 6.57 -1.92 11.12
CA LEU A 48 6.62 -0.51 10.79
C LEU A 48 7.95 0.12 11.18
N GLN A 49 8.44 1.01 10.32
CA GLN A 49 9.55 1.91 10.62
C GLN A 49 9.14 3.34 10.35
N PHE A 50 9.33 4.21 11.34
CA PHE A 50 9.11 5.65 11.21
C PHE A 50 10.41 6.33 10.79
N LYS A 51 10.39 7.10 9.69
CA LYS A 51 11.58 7.70 9.07
C LYS A 51 11.71 9.20 9.25
N GLY A 52 10.99 9.83 10.18
CA GLY A 52 11.06 11.27 10.52
C GLY A 52 10.75 12.27 9.38
N ARG A 53 10.70 11.78 8.14
CA ARG A 53 10.45 12.49 6.88
C ARG A 53 9.86 11.49 5.90
N LYS A 54 9.29 12.00 4.81
CA LYS A 54 8.82 11.17 3.68
C LYS A 54 9.88 10.14 3.29
N ILE A 55 9.47 8.88 3.11
CA ILE A 55 10.40 7.83 2.74
C ILE A 55 10.92 8.10 1.31
N ASN A 56 12.20 7.80 1.06
CA ASN A 56 12.80 8.07 -0.24
C ASN A 56 12.26 7.14 -1.34
N ARG A 57 12.53 7.48 -2.61
CA ARG A 57 12.06 6.72 -3.78
C ARG A 57 12.47 5.24 -3.74
N TRP A 58 13.65 4.94 -3.22
CA TRP A 58 14.13 3.56 -3.10
C TRP A 58 13.30 2.75 -2.11
N LEU A 59 12.97 3.31 -0.94
CA LEU A 59 12.09 2.68 0.05
C LEU A 59 10.68 2.48 -0.49
N VAL A 60 10.12 3.48 -1.20
CA VAL A 60 8.83 3.34 -1.89
C VAL A 60 8.86 2.17 -2.88
N GLN A 61 9.87 2.13 -3.75
CA GLN A 61 10.00 1.09 -4.77
C GLN A 61 10.20 -0.30 -4.13
N ARG A 62 10.96 -0.38 -3.04
CA ARG A 62 11.10 -1.62 -2.26
C ARG A 62 9.76 -2.02 -1.67
N ASN A 63 8.97 -1.09 -1.16
CA ASN A 63 7.68 -1.39 -0.55
C ASN A 63 6.66 -1.91 -1.57
N LEU A 64 6.54 -1.25 -2.72
CA LEU A 64 5.66 -1.70 -3.81
C LEU A 64 6.11 -3.05 -4.40
N ARG A 65 7.42 -3.32 -4.46
CA ARG A 65 7.94 -4.65 -4.86
C ARG A 65 7.54 -5.73 -3.87
N HIS A 66 7.56 -5.46 -2.56
CA HIS A 66 7.08 -6.43 -1.57
C HIS A 66 5.61 -6.78 -1.79
N LEU A 67 4.75 -5.79 -2.06
CA LEU A 67 3.35 -6.02 -2.42
C LEU A 67 3.21 -6.89 -3.68
N GLN A 68 3.95 -6.59 -4.75
CA GLN A 68 3.95 -7.39 -5.98
C GLN A 68 4.37 -8.84 -5.71
N SER A 69 5.48 -9.06 -4.99
CA SER A 69 5.97 -10.39 -4.66
C SER A 69 4.97 -11.17 -3.80
N TYR A 70 4.29 -10.50 -2.87
CA TYR A 70 3.21 -11.11 -2.09
C TYR A 70 2.06 -11.58 -2.98
N LEU A 71 1.55 -10.72 -3.87
CA LEU A 71 0.46 -11.07 -4.78
C LEU A 71 0.82 -12.27 -5.67
N ASN A 72 2.05 -12.29 -6.20
CA ASN A 72 2.54 -13.39 -7.01
C ASN A 72 2.59 -14.71 -6.22
N ARG A 73 3.14 -14.70 -4.99
CA ARG A 73 3.20 -15.90 -4.14
C ARG A 73 1.80 -16.41 -3.77
N ARG A 74 0.84 -15.52 -3.55
CA ARG A 74 -0.55 -15.86 -3.26
C ARG A 74 -1.38 -16.17 -4.51
N LYS A 75 -0.80 -16.10 -5.71
CA LYS A 75 -1.47 -16.29 -7.00
C LYS A 75 -2.68 -15.36 -7.20
N LEU A 76 -2.62 -14.15 -6.64
CA LEU A 76 -3.67 -13.13 -6.78
C LEU A 76 -3.47 -12.32 -8.07
N THR A 77 -3.55 -13.00 -9.21
CA THR A 77 -3.29 -12.43 -10.53
C THR A 77 -4.34 -11.41 -10.98
N GLU A 78 -5.56 -11.51 -10.46
CA GLU A 78 -6.67 -10.60 -10.77
C GLU A 78 -6.58 -9.25 -10.05
N PHE A 79 -5.68 -9.13 -9.05
CA PHE A 79 -5.54 -7.87 -8.34
C PHE A 79 -4.97 -6.79 -9.29
N PRO A 80 -5.65 -5.63 -9.44
CA PRO A 80 -5.28 -4.59 -10.40
C PRO A 80 -4.09 -3.73 -9.92
N LEU A 81 -2.94 -4.37 -9.66
CA LEU A 81 -1.76 -3.71 -9.09
C LEU A 81 -1.23 -2.57 -9.95
N ARG A 82 -1.24 -2.72 -11.29
CA ARG A 82 -0.82 -1.65 -12.20
C ARG A 82 -1.66 -0.39 -11.99
N LYS A 83 -2.98 -0.55 -11.85
CA LYS A 83 -3.90 0.57 -11.61
C LYS A 83 -3.69 1.19 -10.24
N LEU A 84 -3.46 0.37 -9.20
CA LEU A 84 -3.10 0.86 -7.87
C LEU A 84 -1.83 1.73 -7.91
N ILE A 85 -0.77 1.28 -8.59
CA ILE A 85 0.49 2.03 -8.71
C ILE A 85 0.29 3.33 -9.51
N GLU A 86 -0.52 3.32 -10.57
CA GLU A 86 -0.88 4.52 -11.32
C GLU A 86 -1.58 5.56 -10.43
N LEU A 87 -2.60 5.14 -9.67
CA LEU A 87 -3.33 6.00 -8.74
C LEU A 87 -2.44 6.52 -7.61
N TYR A 88 -1.55 5.67 -7.08
CA TYR A 88 -0.57 6.06 -6.06
C TYR A 88 0.36 7.18 -6.55
N ARG A 89 0.78 7.13 -7.83
CA ARG A 89 1.66 8.14 -8.42
C ARG A 89 0.95 9.46 -8.70
N ARG A 90 -0.35 9.41 -9.01
CA ARG A 90 -1.19 10.58 -9.28
C ARG A 90 -1.79 11.22 -8.04
N THR A 91 -1.74 10.54 -6.90
CA THR A 91 -2.17 11.12 -5.63
C THR A 91 -1.25 12.32 -5.32
N PRO A 92 -1.81 13.54 -5.17
CA PRO A 92 -1.04 14.74 -4.88
C PRO A 92 -0.28 14.63 -3.55
#